data_AF-A0A7N2REN1-F1
#
_entry.id   AF-A0A7N2REN1-F1
#
_cell.length_a   1.000
_cell.length_b   1.000
_cell.length_c   1.000
_cell.angle_alpha   90.00
_cell.angle_beta   90.00
_cell.angle_gamma   90.00
#
_symmetry.space_group_name_H-M   'P 1'
#
loop_
_entity.id
_entity.type
_entity.pdbx_description
1 polymer ?
#
loop_
_entity_poly.entity_id
_entity_poly.type
_entity_poly.pdbx_seq_one_letter_code
_entity_poly.pdbx_strand_id
1 'polypeptide(L)'
;MAHWDQNMGNGSVPQLQVAKRFFFEELKKYTNNFQKQIVLDLGGTLPTGQLIAIKRAQSDPMQGGLEFKTKIELLSWVHHKNLVNLLGFCFEQGEQMLVYEYIPNGTLMGSVLGKSRIKLDWMGRLKVTLGAAKGLVDLLEHTNPPIIHRDIKSNNILLDESFNAKVADFGLSRV
;
A
#
# COMPACT_ATOMS: atom_id res chain seq x y z
N MET A 1 -14.72 26.42 15.75
CA MET A 1 -13.62 27.39 15.66
C MET A 1 -12.74 27.18 16.87
N ALA A 2 -11.58 26.56 16.72
CA ALA A 2 -10.65 26.36 17.83
C ALA A 2 -9.34 27.05 17.48
N HIS A 3 -9.03 28.05 18.28
CA HIS A 3 -7.86 28.89 18.26
C HIS A 3 -6.68 28.10 18.85
N TRP A 4 -5.52 28.12 18.19
CA TRP A 4 -4.32 27.42 18.66
C TRP A 4 -3.31 28.45 19.20
N ASP A 5 -2.99 28.32 20.48
CA ASP A 5 -1.92 29.06 21.16
C ASP A 5 -0.55 28.64 20.63
N GLN A 6 0.29 29.64 20.33
CA GLN A 6 1.68 29.46 19.93
C GLN A 6 2.59 29.56 21.15
N ASN A 7 2.91 28.41 21.75
CA ASN A 7 4.23 28.11 22.29
C ASN A 7 4.19 26.74 22.94
N MET A 8 5.05 25.82 22.52
CA MET A 8 5.71 24.80 23.34
C MET A 8 6.62 23.94 22.45
N GLY A 9 7.94 24.05 22.70
CA GLY A 9 8.79 22.88 22.89
C GLY A 9 9.28 22.12 21.65
N ASN A 10 10.58 22.23 21.41
CA ASN A 10 11.39 21.44 20.48
C ASN A 10 11.42 19.96 20.91
N GLY A 11 10.39 19.20 20.55
CA GLY A 11 10.39 17.74 20.51
C GLY A 11 10.11 17.34 19.07
N SER A 12 10.90 16.42 18.51
CA SER A 12 10.71 15.92 17.14
C SER A 12 9.29 15.41 16.95
N VAL A 13 8.43 16.25 16.37
CA VAL A 13 7.07 15.91 16.00
C VAL A 13 7.17 14.75 15.01
N PRO A 14 6.57 13.58 15.26
CA PRO A 14 6.49 12.55 14.23
C PRO A 14 5.81 13.18 13.02
N GLN A 15 6.54 13.27 11.91
CA GLN A 15 5.96 13.65 10.63
C GLN A 15 4.93 12.58 10.27
N LEU A 16 3.67 12.85 10.61
CA LEU A 16 2.53 12.09 10.12
C LEU A 16 2.52 12.26 8.60
N GLN A 17 3.04 11.26 7.88
CA GLN A 17 3.03 11.26 6.42
C GLN A 17 1.64 10.87 5.94
N VAL A 18 0.75 11.87 5.90
CA VAL A 18 -0.50 11.76 5.15
C VAL A 18 -0.17 11.40 3.69
N ALA A 19 -0.94 10.49 3.10
CA ALA A 19 -0.73 10.04 1.73
C ALA A 19 -0.64 11.23 0.76
N LYS A 20 0.42 11.29 -0.05
CA LYS A 20 0.67 12.40 -0.97
C LYS A 20 -0.36 12.40 -2.10
N ARG A 21 -0.94 13.56 -2.40
CA ARG A 21 -1.72 13.74 -3.63
C ARG A 21 -0.76 13.89 -4.83
N PHE A 22 -0.98 13.08 -5.86
CA PHE A 22 -0.31 13.15 -7.16
C PHE A 22 -1.27 13.65 -8.24
N PHE A 23 -0.74 14.37 -9.22
CA PHE A 23 -1.47 14.71 -10.43
C PHE A 23 -1.43 13.56 -11.45
N PHE A 24 -2.44 13.46 -12.31
CA PHE A 24 -2.49 12.38 -13.31
C PHE A 24 -1.27 12.39 -14.24
N GLU A 25 -0.89 13.57 -14.73
CA GLU A 25 0.25 13.73 -15.65
C GLU A 25 1.59 13.38 -14.98
N GLU A 26 1.72 13.55 -13.66
CA GLU A 26 2.90 13.08 -12.92
C GLU A 26 2.99 11.54 -12.96
N LEU A 27 1.90 10.85 -12.61
CA LEU A 27 1.89 9.38 -12.57
C LEU A 27 2.06 8.79 -13.96
N LYS A 28 1.47 9.42 -14.98
CA LYS A 28 1.67 9.05 -16.39
C LYS A 28 3.13 9.17 -16.79
N LYS A 29 3.83 10.24 -16.39
CA LYS A 29 5.28 10.38 -16.60
C LYS A 29 6.08 9.31 -15.84
N TYR A 30 5.80 9.09 -14.56
CA TYR A 30 6.55 8.14 -13.72
C TYR A 30 6.39 6.68 -14.14
N THR A 31 5.33 6.36 -14.89
CA THR A 31 5.03 4.99 -15.37
C THR A 31 5.30 4.78 -16.86
N ASN A 32 5.88 5.77 -17.54
CA ASN A 32 6.03 5.76 -19.00
C ASN A 32 4.71 5.47 -19.72
N ASN A 33 3.71 6.33 -19.50
CA ASN A 33 2.34 6.18 -20.01
C ASN A 33 1.65 4.87 -19.58
N PHE A 34 1.88 4.42 -18.34
CA PHE A 34 1.29 3.20 -17.79
C PHE A 34 1.61 1.93 -18.59
N GLN A 35 2.73 1.89 -19.32
CA GLN A 35 3.12 0.73 -20.11
C GLN A 35 3.77 -0.38 -19.28
N LYS A 36 4.44 -0.01 -18.18
CA LYS A 36 5.20 -0.96 -17.36
C LYS A 36 4.28 -1.64 -16.36
N GLN A 37 4.09 -2.95 -16.49
CA GLN A 37 3.46 -3.77 -15.46
C GLN A 37 4.52 -4.36 -14.51
N ILE A 38 4.12 -4.46 -13.25
CA ILE A 38 4.79 -5.14 -12.15
C ILE A 38 3.89 -6.31 -11.73
N VAL A 39 4.43 -7.28 -10.98
CA VAL A 39 3.80 -8.55 -10.55
C VAL A 39 2.33 -8.45 -10.13
N LEU A 40 1.85 -7.30 -9.63
CA LEU A 40 0.44 -7.10 -9.28
C LEU A 40 -0.25 -5.92 -9.99
N ASP A 41 0.46 -4.93 -10.53
CA ASP A 41 -0.09 -3.61 -10.88
C ASP A 41 0.83 -2.80 -11.81
N LEU A 42 0.50 -1.55 -12.13
CA LEU A 42 1.34 -0.65 -12.92
C LEU A 42 2.56 -0.19 -12.13
N GLY A 43 3.73 -0.20 -12.76
CA GLY A 43 5.01 0.17 -12.14
C GLY A 43 5.51 1.54 -12.56
N GLY A 44 6.14 2.26 -11.63
CA GLY A 44 6.78 3.54 -11.93
C GLY A 44 7.99 3.85 -11.04
N THR A 45 8.64 4.98 -11.32
CA THR A 45 9.77 5.49 -10.53
C THR A 45 9.56 6.97 -10.26
N LEU A 46 9.57 7.34 -8.98
CA LEU A 46 9.49 8.73 -8.55
C LEU A 46 10.79 9.49 -8.88
N PRO A 47 10.79 10.84 -8.92
CA PRO A 47 12.01 11.63 -9.13
C PRO A 47 13.10 11.37 -8.08
N THR A 48 12.72 10.89 -6.90
CA THR A 48 13.62 10.46 -5.82
C THR A 48 14.34 9.15 -6.11
N GLY A 49 13.99 8.45 -7.20
CA GLY A 49 14.47 7.09 -7.50
C GLY A 49 13.67 5.98 -6.83
N GLN A 50 12.70 6.31 -5.96
CA GLN A 50 11.85 5.33 -5.30
C GLN A 50 10.94 4.63 -6.32
N LEU A 51 10.95 3.29 -6.30
CA LEU A 51 10.03 2.47 -7.09
C LEU A 51 8.63 2.46 -6.46
N ILE A 52 7.61 2.54 -7.31
CA ILE A 52 6.21 2.57 -6.90
C ILE A 52 5.37 1.55 -7.67
N ALA A 53 4.29 1.11 -7.02
CA ALA A 53 3.22 0.34 -7.63
C ALA A 53 1.92 1.16 -7.64
N ILE A 54 1.19 1.17 -8.74
CA ILE A 54 -0.02 1.95 -8.94
C ILE A 54 -1.20 1.03 -9.23
N LYS A 55 -2.17 1.04 -8.32
CA LYS A 55 -3.46 0.40 -8.51
C LYS A 55 -4.46 1.41 -9.05
N ARG A 56 -4.84 1.27 -10.32
CA ARG A 56 -5.82 2.13 -11.02
C ARG A 56 -7.19 1.45 -11.01
N ALA A 57 -8.22 2.14 -10.56
CA ALA A 57 -9.60 1.63 -10.64
C ALA A 57 -10.03 1.52 -12.12
N GLN A 58 -10.71 0.44 -12.47
CA GLN A 58 -11.21 0.19 -13.84
C GLN A 58 -12.64 0.70 -14.05
N SER A 59 -13.28 1.24 -13.00
CA SER A 59 -14.71 1.56 -12.97
C SER A 59 -15.03 2.99 -13.41
N ASP A 60 -16.30 3.20 -13.78
CA ASP A 60 -16.88 4.48 -14.18
C ASP A 60 -16.48 5.61 -13.19
N PRO A 61 -15.93 6.74 -13.67
CA PRO A 61 -15.62 7.92 -12.87
C PRO A 61 -16.71 8.37 -11.88
N MET A 62 -17.98 8.05 -12.19
CA MET A 62 -19.15 8.40 -11.40
C MET A 62 -19.47 7.43 -10.24
N GLN A 63 -18.82 6.26 -10.18
CA GLN A 63 -19.09 5.22 -9.18
C GLN A 63 -17.90 5.05 -8.21
N GLY A 64 -18.17 4.94 -6.91
CA GLY A 64 -17.14 4.59 -5.91
C GLY A 64 -16.26 5.74 -5.39
N GLY A 65 -16.48 7.00 -5.80
CA GLY A 65 -15.65 8.13 -5.34
C GLY A 65 -15.68 8.36 -3.82
N LEU A 66 -16.81 8.08 -3.15
CA LEU A 66 -16.91 8.11 -1.69
C LEU A 66 -16.10 6.98 -1.06
N GLU A 67 -16.25 5.75 -1.56
CA GLU A 67 -15.50 4.58 -1.09
C GLU A 67 -13.98 4.78 -1.26
N PHE A 68 -13.58 5.40 -2.38
CA PHE A 68 -12.19 5.74 -2.65
C PHE A 68 -11.63 6.75 -1.64
N LYS A 69 -12.38 7.82 -1.32
CA LYS A 69 -11.97 8.81 -0.31
C LYS A 69 -11.87 8.19 1.08
N THR A 70 -12.88 7.43 1.51
CA THR A 70 -12.85 6.70 2.79
C THR A 70 -11.64 5.77 2.86
N LYS A 71 -11.31 5.09 1.76
CA LYS A 71 -10.13 4.22 1.69
C LYS A 71 -8.82 4.99 1.80
N ILE A 72 -8.68 6.14 1.14
CA ILE A 72 -7.50 7.00 1.29
C ILE A 72 -7.36 7.43 2.74
N GLU A 73 -8.43 7.92 3.35
CA GLU A 73 -8.44 8.38 4.73
C GLU A 73 -7.94 7.27 5.66
N LEU A 74 -8.52 6.07 5.58
CA LEU A 74 -8.13 4.93 6.42
C LEU A 74 -6.68 4.51 6.18
N LEU A 75 -6.29 4.27 4.93
CA LEU A 75 -4.97 3.75 4.59
C LEU A 75 -3.85 4.76 4.81
N SER A 76 -4.15 6.06 4.86
CA SER A 76 -3.16 7.09 5.18
C SER A 76 -2.60 6.98 6.60
N TRP A 77 -3.31 6.33 7.51
CA TRP A 77 -2.87 6.13 8.90
C TRP A 77 -2.25 4.75 9.15
N VAL A 78 -2.30 3.86 8.17
CA VAL A 78 -1.82 2.48 8.31
C VAL A 78 -0.34 2.42 7.94
N HIS A 79 0.52 2.30 8.96
CA HIS A 79 1.97 2.19 8.78
C HIS A 79 2.53 1.06 9.64
N HIS A 80 2.82 -0.07 9.00
CA HIS A 80 3.39 -1.22 9.68
C HIS A 80 4.34 -1.97 8.74
N LYS A 81 5.46 -2.47 9.28
CA LYS A 81 6.50 -3.17 8.51
C LYS A 81 6.02 -4.40 7.75
N ASN A 82 4.89 -4.97 8.15
CA ASN A 82 4.25 -6.12 7.51
C ASN A 82 2.99 -5.78 6.72
N LEU A 83 2.75 -4.50 6.44
CA LEU A 83 1.71 -4.01 5.54
C LEU A 83 2.39 -3.24 4.41
N VAL A 84 1.80 -3.26 3.21
CA VAL A 84 2.25 -2.42 2.11
C VAL A 84 1.79 -0.98 2.36
N ASN A 85 2.74 -0.05 2.41
CA ASN A 85 2.48 1.36 2.69
C ASN A 85 1.85 2.07 1.49
N LEU A 86 0.78 2.81 1.77
CA LEU A 86 0.22 3.80 0.84
C LEU A 86 1.14 5.04 0.85
N LEU A 87 1.74 5.36 -0.29
CA LEU A 87 2.56 6.56 -0.46
C LEU A 87 1.73 7.76 -0.91
N GLY A 88 0.64 7.50 -1.63
CA GLY A 88 -0.20 8.55 -2.17
C GLY A 88 -1.36 8.08 -3.02
N PHE A 89 -2.03 9.04 -3.64
CA PHE A 89 -3.20 8.80 -4.48
C PHE A 89 -3.33 9.83 -5.60
N CYS A 90 -4.08 9.49 -6.65
CA CYS A 90 -4.55 10.41 -7.68
C CYS A 90 -6.08 10.33 -7.73
N PHE A 91 -6.73 11.51 -7.68
CA PHE A 91 -8.16 11.70 -7.83
C PHE A 91 -8.41 12.94 -8.68
N GLU A 92 -8.36 12.78 -10.00
CA GLU A 92 -8.39 13.85 -11.00
C GLU A 92 -8.86 13.30 -12.34
N GLN A 93 -9.57 14.09 -13.16
CA GLN A 93 -9.99 13.70 -14.52
C GLN A 93 -10.76 12.36 -14.61
N GLY A 94 -11.48 11.99 -13.55
CA GLY A 94 -12.18 10.71 -13.46
C GLY A 94 -11.29 9.52 -13.09
N GLU A 95 -10.00 9.75 -12.89
CA GLU A 95 -9.03 8.74 -12.49
C GLU A 95 -9.01 8.56 -10.98
N GLN A 96 -9.02 7.31 -10.55
CA GLN A 96 -8.86 6.92 -9.15
C GLN A 96 -7.67 5.95 -9.05
N MET A 97 -6.55 6.43 -8.51
CA MET A 97 -5.33 5.62 -8.40
C MET A 97 -4.77 5.66 -6.98
N LEU A 98 -4.34 4.50 -6.48
CA LEU A 98 -3.58 4.37 -5.23
C LEU A 98 -2.12 4.05 -5.57
N VAL A 99 -1.20 4.79 -4.94
CA VAL A 99 0.23 4.67 -5.14
C VAL A 99 0.85 4.06 -3.90
N TYR A 100 1.45 2.89 -4.06
CA TYR A 100 2.08 2.12 -3.00
C TYR A 100 3.59 2.05 -3.20
N GLU A 101 4.30 1.71 -2.13
CA GLU A 101 5.68 1.24 -2.25
C GLU A 101 5.75 0.00 -3.14
N TYR A 102 6.79 -0.09 -3.96
CA TYR A 102 7.04 -1.29 -4.73
C TYR A 102 7.75 -2.36 -3.90
N ILE A 103 7.24 -3.58 -3.95
CA ILE A 103 7.80 -4.73 -3.23
C ILE A 103 8.45 -5.71 -4.22
N PRO A 104 9.79 -5.90 -4.17
CA PRO A 104 10.56 -6.42 -5.29
C PRO A 104 10.45 -7.92 -5.51
N ASN A 105 10.21 -8.70 -4.44
CA ASN A 105 10.27 -10.16 -4.50
C ASN A 105 8.92 -10.82 -4.84
N GLY A 106 7.92 -10.01 -5.22
CA GLY A 106 6.63 -10.47 -5.71
C GLY A 106 5.80 -11.19 -4.64
N THR A 107 4.83 -11.99 -5.08
CA THR A 107 3.86 -12.65 -4.20
C THR A 107 4.42 -13.93 -3.57
N LEU A 108 3.92 -14.26 -2.38
CA LEU A 108 4.16 -15.53 -1.72
C LEU A 108 3.68 -16.70 -2.61
N MET A 109 2.54 -16.54 -3.30
CA MET A 109 2.07 -17.54 -4.26
C MET A 109 3.11 -17.83 -5.35
N GLY A 110 3.78 -16.80 -5.88
CA GLY A 110 4.85 -16.96 -6.86
C GLY A 110 6.01 -17.79 -6.33
N SER A 111 6.41 -17.59 -5.07
CA SER A 111 7.44 -18.40 -4.40
C SER A 111 6.99 -19.86 -4.18
N VAL A 112 5.76 -20.06 -3.71
CA VAL A 112 5.20 -21.40 -3.44
C VAL A 112 5.06 -22.22 -4.73
N LEU A 113 4.63 -21.61 -5.83
CA LEU A 113 4.49 -22.27 -7.13
C LEU A 113 5.82 -22.44 -7.88
N GLY A 114 6.95 -21.97 -7.32
CA GLY A 114 8.24 -21.98 -8.01
C GLY A 114 8.31 -21.08 -9.25
N LYS A 115 7.37 -20.13 -9.37
CA LYS A 115 7.35 -19.13 -10.46
C LYS A 115 8.30 -17.97 -10.20
N SER A 116 8.69 -17.75 -8.94
CA SER A 116 9.78 -16.84 -8.58
C SER A 116 11.08 -17.62 -8.34
N ARG A 117 12.21 -16.92 -8.42
CA ARG A 117 13.53 -17.48 -8.08
C ARG A 117 13.69 -17.76 -6.57
N ILE A 118 12.70 -17.38 -5.77
CA ILE A 118 12.75 -17.43 -4.31
C ILE A 118 12.14 -18.73 -3.85
N LYS A 119 12.92 -19.51 -3.10
CA LYS A 119 12.46 -20.73 -2.44
C LYS A 119 12.59 -20.55 -0.94
N LEU A 120 11.45 -20.44 -0.27
CA LEU A 120 11.40 -20.38 1.19
C LEU A 120 11.55 -21.78 1.77
N ASP A 121 12.57 -21.95 2.61
CA ASP A 121 12.69 -23.10 3.50
C ASP A 121 11.62 -23.05 4.60
N TRP A 122 11.60 -24.06 5.47
CA TRP A 122 10.58 -24.14 6.52
C TRP A 122 10.59 -22.91 7.45
N MET A 123 11.77 -22.46 7.85
CA MET A 123 11.92 -21.30 8.73
C MET A 123 11.48 -20.00 8.04
N GLY A 124 11.81 -19.82 6.76
CA GLY A 124 11.34 -18.69 5.96
C GLY A 124 9.82 -18.66 5.83
N ARG A 125 9.17 -19.82 5.65
CA ARG A 125 7.70 -19.90 5.62
C ARG A 125 7.07 -19.48 6.95
N LEU A 126 7.60 -19.97 8.07
CA LEU A 126 7.14 -19.57 9.41
C LEU A 126 7.31 -18.08 9.64
N LYS A 127 8.46 -17.51 9.24
CA LYS A 127 8.74 -16.07 9.32
C LYS A 127 7.72 -15.25 8.53
N VAL A 128 7.42 -15.66 7.31
CA VAL A 128 6.42 -14.99 6.45
C VAL A 128 5.02 -15.07 7.07
N THR A 129 4.59 -16.25 7.52
CA THR A 129 3.27 -16.42 8.18
C THR A 129 3.15 -15.54 9.42
N LEU A 130 4.18 -15.51 10.27
CA LEU A 130 4.20 -14.66 11.46
C LEU A 130 4.17 -13.16 11.09
N GLY A 131 4.90 -12.76 10.06
CA GLY A 131 4.89 -11.38 9.55
C GLY A 131 3.49 -10.97 9.08
N ALA A 132 2.84 -11.80 8.26
CA ALA A 132 1.49 -11.55 7.78
C ALA A 132 0.49 -11.43 8.94
N ALA A 133 0.56 -12.34 9.92
CA ALA A 133 -0.29 -12.28 11.11
C ALA A 133 -0.09 -10.98 11.91
N LYS A 134 1.15 -10.52 12.09
CA LYS A 134 1.45 -9.24 12.75
C LYS A 134 0.83 -8.05 12.03
N GLY A 135 0.91 -8.01 10.70
CA GLY A 135 0.26 -6.97 9.90
C GLY A 135 -1.27 -6.97 10.08
N LEU A 136 -1.89 -8.16 10.17
CA LEU A 136 -3.34 -8.25 10.37
C LEU A 136 -3.79 -7.82 11.76
N VAL A 137 -3.01 -8.14 12.80
CA VAL A 137 -3.27 -7.68 14.16
C VAL A 137 -3.20 -6.16 14.25
N ASP A 138 -2.22 -5.53 13.59
CA ASP A 138 -2.10 -4.07 13.52
C ASP A 138 -3.38 -3.41 12.96
N LEU A 139 -3.92 -3.95 11.87
CA LEU A 139 -5.19 -3.48 11.29
C LEU A 139 -6.41 -3.66 12.20
N LEU A 140 -6.44 -4.69 13.03
CA LEU A 140 -7.61 -4.99 13.87
C LEU A 140 -7.56 -4.25 15.22
N GLU A 141 -6.38 -4.12 15.80
CA GLU A 141 -6.21 -3.64 17.18
C GLU A 141 -5.69 -2.21 17.24
N HIS A 142 -5.01 -1.72 16.20
CA HIS A 142 -4.30 -0.43 16.21
C HIS A 142 -4.85 0.58 15.20
N THR A 143 -5.97 0.29 14.55
CA THR A 143 -6.73 1.27 13.76
C THR A 143 -8.09 1.53 14.39
N ASN A 144 -8.53 2.78 14.38
CA ASN A 144 -9.87 3.15 14.84
C ASN A 144 -10.62 3.89 13.72
N PRO A 145 -11.66 3.28 13.14
CA PRO A 145 -12.20 1.95 13.46
C PRO A 145 -11.29 0.79 12.99
N PRO A 146 -11.46 -0.43 13.54
CA PRO A 146 -10.73 -1.61 13.08
C PRO A 146 -10.91 -1.86 11.59
N ILE A 147 -9.81 -2.13 10.88
CA ILE A 147 -9.85 -2.44 9.44
C ILE A 147 -9.82 -3.96 9.26
N ILE A 148 -10.87 -4.50 8.64
CA ILE A 148 -10.93 -5.90 8.26
C ILE A 148 -10.48 -6.04 6.80
N HIS A 149 -9.38 -6.75 6.57
CA HIS A 149 -8.80 -6.90 5.22
C HIS A 149 -9.73 -7.60 4.20
N ARG A 150 -10.40 -8.68 4.64
CA ARG A 150 -11.38 -9.51 3.90
C ARG A 150 -10.89 -10.32 2.69
N ASP A 151 -9.72 -10.00 2.12
CA ASP A 151 -9.16 -10.78 0.99
C ASP A 151 -7.76 -11.36 1.30
N ILE A 152 -7.61 -12.08 2.42
CA ILE A 152 -6.32 -12.66 2.78
C ILE A 152 -6.06 -13.94 1.99
N LYS A 153 -5.04 -13.90 1.13
CA LYS A 153 -4.57 -15.02 0.30
C LYS A 153 -3.09 -14.84 -0.04
N SER A 154 -2.43 -15.90 -0.50
CA SER A 154 -1.00 -15.89 -0.85
C SER A 154 -0.63 -14.92 -1.99
N ASN A 155 -1.58 -14.53 -2.84
CA ASN A 155 -1.37 -13.48 -3.85
C ASN A 155 -1.28 -12.08 -3.25
N ASN A 156 -1.91 -11.87 -2.09
CA ASN A 156 -1.98 -10.60 -1.38
C ASN A 156 -0.93 -10.51 -0.26
N ILE A 157 0.01 -11.45 -0.22
CA ILE A 157 1.19 -11.40 0.66
C ILE A 157 2.38 -11.24 -0.26
N LEU A 158 3.04 -10.08 -0.18
CA LEU A 158 4.26 -9.78 -0.91
C LEU A 158 5.49 -10.05 -0.05
N LEU A 159 6.63 -10.25 -0.71
CA LEU A 159 7.92 -10.45 -0.07
C LEU A 159 8.80 -9.22 -0.30
N ASP A 160 9.29 -8.60 0.77
CA ASP A 160 10.27 -7.51 0.66
C ASP A 160 11.67 -8.03 0.31
N GLU A 161 12.66 -7.14 0.21
CA GLU A 161 14.06 -7.44 -0.10
C GLU A 161 14.67 -8.51 0.83
N SER A 162 14.19 -8.57 2.08
CA SER A 162 14.65 -9.48 3.14
C SER A 162 13.72 -10.69 3.34
N PHE A 163 12.84 -10.94 2.38
CA PHE A 163 11.82 -11.99 2.38
C PHE A 163 10.88 -11.92 3.59
N ASN A 164 10.64 -10.73 4.14
CA ASN A 164 9.57 -10.53 5.10
C ASN A 164 8.24 -10.36 4.37
N ALA A 165 7.16 -10.78 5.03
CA ALA A 165 5.80 -10.59 4.52
C ALA A 165 5.39 -9.11 4.58
N LYS A 166 4.78 -8.62 3.51
CA LYS A 166 3.94 -7.42 3.50
C LYS A 166 2.56 -7.74 2.94
N VAL A 167 1.53 -7.57 3.75
CA VAL A 167 0.14 -7.76 3.33
C VAL A 167 -0.27 -6.59 2.44
N ALA A 168 -0.82 -6.92 1.28
CA ALA A 168 -1.18 -6.01 0.21
C ALA A 168 -2.65 -6.19 -0.18
N ASP A 169 -3.14 -5.30 -1.03
CA ASP A 169 -4.48 -5.34 -1.62
C ASP A 169 -5.66 -5.26 -0.63
N PHE A 170 -5.84 -4.05 -0.11
CA PHE A 170 -7.01 -3.64 0.67
C PHE A 170 -8.26 -3.40 -0.19
N GLY A 171 -8.37 -4.03 -1.37
CA GLY A 171 -9.44 -3.85 -2.35
C GLY A 171 -10.83 -4.08 -1.78
N LEU A 172 -10.96 -5.06 -0.87
CA LEU A 172 -12.22 -5.45 -0.23
C LEU A 172 -12.29 -5.06 1.24
N SER A 173 -11.36 -4.23 1.72
CA SER A 173 -11.29 -3.90 3.14
C SER A 173 -12.50 -3.05 3.55
N ARG A 174 -13.02 -3.33 4.75
CA ARG A 174 -14.09 -2.54 5.37
C ARG A 174 -13.73 -2.18 6.80
N VAL A 175 -14.29 -1.05 7.19
CA VAL A 175 -14.55 -0.59 8.55
C VAL A 175 -15.73 -1.36 9.14
#